data_AF-A0A4V2YXP3-F1
#
_entry.id   AF-A0A4V2YXP3-F1
#
_cell.length_a   1.000
_cell.length_b   1.000
_cell.length_c   1.000
_cell.angle_alpha   90.00
_cell.angle_beta   90.00
_cell.angle_gamma   90.00
#
_symmetry.space_group_name_H-M   'P 1'
#
loop_
_entity.id
_entity.type
_entity.pdbx_description
1 polymer ?
#
loop_
_entity_poly.entity_id
_entity_poly.type
_entity_poly.pdbx_seq_one_letter_code
_entity_poly.pdbx_strand_id
1 'polypeptide(L)'
;MTDYSPVPAAARSDDETIQLAGNLYEHVRQLNYATAGPPSLTQPSTAYAILGNLSAATYGLDQSLNQINRFFLRELQADRLGHDHGEDLPDVLSRHGQALAEARCHTQALCTALNDAQSAINAVHSRPAPGRKADLTTPGKTGEQDAGVAAAADDFPRPISDQMLLEPPPTSERHALIRTRRPNIPEA
;
A
#
# COMPACT_ATOMS: atom_id res chain seq x y z
N MET A 1 27.59 -31.08 -2.29
CA MET A 1 26.18 -31.14 -1.90
C MET A 1 26.08 -30.30 -0.64
N THR A 2 25.80 -29.01 -0.81
CA THR A 2 25.91 -28.01 0.25
C THR A 2 24.56 -27.97 0.97
N ASP A 3 24.54 -28.42 2.21
CA ASP A 3 23.37 -28.33 3.08
C ASP A 3 23.09 -26.84 3.36
N TYR A 4 22.16 -26.29 2.58
CA TYR A 4 21.54 -25.01 2.88
C TYR A 4 20.54 -25.26 4.01
N SER A 5 20.99 -25.16 5.27
CA SER A 5 20.08 -24.97 6.39
C SER A 5 19.48 -23.57 6.26
N PRO A 6 18.17 -23.42 6.02
CA PRO A 6 17.55 -22.11 6.10
C PRO A 6 17.68 -21.66 7.55
N VAL A 7 18.39 -20.56 7.78
CA VAL A 7 18.36 -19.88 9.08
C VAL A 7 16.89 -19.59 9.37
N PRO A 8 16.27 -20.18 10.41
CA PRO A 8 14.90 -19.85 10.73
C PRO A 8 14.87 -18.35 11.00
N ALA A 9 13.96 -17.63 10.32
CA ALA A 9 13.74 -16.22 10.57
C ALA A 9 13.67 -16.04 12.08
N ALA A 10 14.66 -15.33 12.65
CA ALA A 10 14.83 -15.23 14.09
C ALA A 10 13.49 -14.85 14.70
N ALA A 11 12.95 -15.71 15.56
CA ALA A 11 11.75 -15.40 16.30
C ALA A 11 12.04 -14.10 17.06
N ARG A 12 11.37 -13.00 16.68
CA ARG A 12 11.42 -11.76 17.46
C ARG A 12 10.91 -12.07 18.86
N SER A 13 11.51 -11.45 19.86
CA SER A 13 11.06 -11.61 21.24
C SER A 13 9.66 -10.98 21.42
N ASP A 14 8.94 -11.43 22.43
CA ASP A 14 7.65 -10.85 22.80
C ASP A 14 7.80 -9.36 23.16
N ASP A 15 8.92 -9.00 23.82
CA ASP A 15 9.26 -7.61 24.15
C ASP A 15 9.41 -6.73 22.91
N GLU A 16 10.08 -7.22 21.86
CA GLU A 16 10.18 -6.51 20.58
C GLU A 16 8.80 -6.34 19.93
N THR A 17 7.93 -7.35 20.04
CA THR A 17 6.56 -7.28 19.49
C THR A 17 5.70 -6.25 20.24
N ILE A 18 5.81 -6.20 21.57
CA ILE A 18 5.16 -5.19 22.40
C ILE A 18 5.70 -3.80 22.06
N GLN A 19 7.01 -3.66 21.87
CA GLN A 19 7.63 -2.40 21.48
C GLN A 19 7.11 -1.89 20.13
N LEU A 20 6.89 -2.77 19.15
CA LEU A 20 6.30 -2.39 17.87
C LEU A 20 4.89 -1.82 18.03
N ALA A 21 4.06 -2.41 18.90
CA ALA A 21 2.73 -1.88 19.21
C ALA A 21 2.81 -0.50 19.90
N GLY A 22 3.74 -0.32 20.83
CA GLY A 22 4.00 0.98 21.46
C GLY A 22 4.46 2.05 20.46
N ASN A 23 5.33 1.67 19.53
CA ASN A 23 5.78 2.56 18.46
C ASN A 23 4.61 3.00 17.57
N LEU A 24 3.66 2.11 17.24
CA LEU A 24 2.48 2.49 16.45
C LEU A 24 1.70 3.64 17.11
N TYR A 25 1.43 3.54 18.41
CA TYR A 25 0.77 4.61 19.16
C TYR A 25 1.53 5.94 19.07
N GLU A 26 2.85 5.91 19.26
CA GLU A 26 3.68 7.12 19.18
C GLU A 26 3.68 7.73 17.77
N HIS A 27 3.71 6.92 16.71
CA HIS A 27 3.65 7.43 15.34
C HIS A 27 2.29 8.06 15.03
N VAL A 28 1.18 7.50 15.52
CA VAL A 28 -0.15 8.11 15.39
C VAL A 28 -0.19 9.45 16.14
N ARG A 29 0.37 9.51 17.35
CA ARG A 29 0.46 10.75 18.13
C ARG A 29 1.26 11.82 17.39
N GLN A 30 2.43 11.47 16.86
CA GLN A 30 3.28 12.37 16.08
C GLN A 30 2.58 12.84 14.80
N LEU A 31 1.89 11.94 14.10
CA LEU A 31 1.09 12.27 12.92
C LEU A 31 0.00 13.29 13.26
N ASN A 32 -0.73 13.10 14.37
CA ASN A 32 -1.76 14.03 14.82
C ASN A 32 -1.19 15.42 15.14
N TYR A 33 0.01 15.49 15.75
CA TYR A 33 0.68 16.78 15.96
C TYR A 33 1.10 17.45 14.64
N ALA A 34 1.65 16.68 13.71
CA ALA A 34 2.11 17.20 12.42
C ALA A 34 0.95 17.69 11.53
N THR A 35 -0.25 17.09 11.65
CA THR A 35 -1.43 17.50 10.89
C THR A 35 -2.17 18.68 11.52
N ALA A 36 -2.04 18.90 12.84
CA ALA A 36 -2.71 19.99 13.55
C ALA A 36 -1.86 21.25 13.79
N GLY A 37 -0.53 21.13 13.91
CA GLY A 37 0.37 22.24 14.25
C GLY A 37 0.93 22.98 13.04
N PRO A 38 1.22 24.31 13.10
CA PRO A 38 1.76 25.07 11.96
C PRO A 38 3.12 24.53 11.46
N PRO A 39 3.40 24.50 10.14
CA PRO A 39 2.55 24.95 9.03
C PRO A 39 1.43 23.94 8.65
N SER A 40 1.30 22.83 9.38
CA SER A 40 0.32 21.76 9.19
C SER A 40 0.38 21.18 7.77
N LEU A 41 -0.72 20.65 7.26
CA LEU A 41 -0.80 20.16 5.89
C LEU A 41 -0.66 21.33 4.89
N THR A 42 0.44 21.35 4.14
CA THR A 42 0.72 22.41 3.15
C THR A 42 0.33 22.06 1.72
N GLN A 43 0.12 20.77 1.41
CA GLN A 43 -0.17 20.30 0.06
C GLN A 43 -1.25 19.20 0.07
N PRO A 44 -2.20 19.19 -0.87
CA PRO A 44 -3.18 18.12 -1.02
C PRO A 44 -2.53 16.74 -1.24
N SER A 45 -1.39 16.68 -1.94
CA SER A 45 -0.64 15.44 -2.15
C SER A 45 -0.16 14.81 -0.84
N THR A 46 0.16 15.63 0.17
CA THR A 46 0.51 15.14 1.52
C THR A 46 -0.69 14.48 2.18
N ALA A 47 -1.88 15.09 2.10
CA ALA A 47 -3.11 14.48 2.62
C ALA A 47 -3.44 13.17 1.90
N TYR A 48 -3.31 13.14 0.57
CA TYR A 48 -3.48 11.92 -0.23
C TYR A 48 -2.56 10.79 0.20
N ALA A 49 -1.28 11.07 0.43
CA ALA A 49 -0.31 10.10 0.91
C ALA A 49 -0.63 9.60 2.33
N ILE A 50 -1.03 10.50 3.24
CA ILE A 50 -1.42 10.14 4.61
C ILE A 50 -2.61 9.19 4.59
N LEU A 51 -3.67 9.48 3.82
CA LEU A 51 -4.86 8.62 3.74
C LEU A 51 -4.53 7.21 3.23
N GLY A 52 -3.69 7.11 2.19
CA GLY A 52 -3.23 5.81 1.67
C GLY A 52 -2.42 5.01 2.69
N ASN A 53 -1.51 5.67 3.41
CA ASN A 53 -0.72 5.01 4.44
C ASN A 53 -1.57 4.57 5.63
N LEU A 54 -2.55 5.38 6.06
CA LEU A 54 -3.48 5.01 7.13
C LEU A 54 -4.37 3.84 6.72
N SER A 55 -4.82 3.79 5.46
CA SER A 55 -5.57 2.65 4.92
C SER A 55 -4.75 1.36 4.98
N ALA A 56 -3.50 1.40 4.50
CA ALA A 56 -2.58 0.26 4.56
C ALA A 56 -2.29 -0.19 6.01
N ALA A 57 -2.06 0.77 6.92
CA ALA A 57 -1.86 0.48 8.34
C ALA A 57 -3.10 -0.18 8.96
N THR A 58 -4.29 0.29 8.63
CA THR A 58 -5.56 -0.27 9.12
C THR A 58 -5.78 -1.69 8.62
N TYR A 59 -5.43 -1.97 7.37
CA TYR A 59 -5.44 -3.34 6.84
C TYR A 59 -4.46 -4.26 7.61
N GLY A 60 -3.25 -3.76 7.93
CA GLY A 60 -2.29 -4.48 8.77
C GLY A 60 -2.77 -4.72 10.21
N LEU A 61 -3.60 -3.82 10.75
CA LEU A 61 -4.24 -4.00 12.06
C LEU A 61 -5.24 -5.15 12.05
N ASP A 62 -6.09 -5.29 11.01
CA ASP A 62 -7.00 -6.45 10.85
C ASP A 62 -6.21 -7.78 10.92
N GLN A 63 -5.08 -7.84 10.21
CA GLN A 63 -4.21 -9.02 10.20
C GLN A 63 -3.64 -9.31 11.59
N SER A 64 -3.15 -8.28 12.29
CA SER A 64 -2.57 -8.42 13.64
C SER A 64 -3.59 -8.91 14.66
N LEU A 65 -4.82 -8.38 14.62
CA LEU A 65 -5.93 -8.82 15.47
C LEU A 65 -6.28 -10.29 15.22
N ASN A 66 -6.34 -10.70 13.94
CA ASN A 66 -6.57 -12.10 13.59
C ASN A 66 -5.44 -13.02 14.07
N GLN A 67 -4.19 -12.57 14.02
CA GLN A 67 -3.04 -13.32 14.53
C GLN A 67 -3.12 -13.55 16.04
N ILE A 68 -3.50 -12.51 16.81
CA ILE A 68 -3.71 -12.62 18.27
C ILE A 68 -4.82 -13.63 18.59
N ASN A 69 -5.96 -13.56 17.88
CA ASN A 69 -7.04 -14.53 18.08
C ASN A 69 -6.58 -15.98 17.81
N ARG A 70 -5.84 -16.19 16.71
CA ARG A 70 -5.29 -17.50 16.35
C ARG A 70 -4.24 -18.01 17.33
N PHE A 71 -3.50 -17.12 17.98
CA PHE A 71 -2.59 -17.48 19.06
C PHE A 71 -3.37 -18.09 20.22
N PHE A 72 -4.36 -17.39 20.77
CA PHE A 72 -5.13 -17.91 21.92
C PHE A 72 -5.87 -19.22 21.62
N LEU A 73 -6.45 -19.35 20.42
CA LEU A 73 -7.10 -20.62 20.03
C LEU A 73 -6.11 -21.79 20.00
N ARG A 74 -4.88 -21.55 19.55
CA ARG A 74 -3.81 -22.56 19.53
C ARG A 74 -3.33 -22.92 20.93
N GLU A 75 -3.16 -21.93 21.80
CA GLU A 75 -2.75 -22.15 23.19
C GLU A 75 -3.84 -22.90 23.98
N LEU A 76 -5.12 -22.59 23.74
CA LEU A 76 -6.25 -23.31 24.32
C LEU A 76 -6.28 -24.78 23.87
N GLN A 77 -6.15 -25.03 22.57
CA GLN A 77 -6.14 -26.40 22.01
C GLN A 77 -4.99 -27.26 22.54
N ALA A 78 -3.89 -26.61 22.96
CA ALA A 78 -2.73 -27.28 23.49
C ALA A 78 -2.70 -27.33 25.03
N ASP A 79 -3.78 -26.93 25.69
CA ASP A 79 -3.93 -26.94 27.15
C ASP A 79 -2.81 -26.16 27.87
N ARG A 80 -2.37 -25.04 27.28
CA ARG A 80 -1.28 -24.19 27.82
C ARG A 80 -1.77 -22.93 28.53
N LEU A 81 -3.09 -22.76 28.64
CA LEU A 81 -3.71 -21.59 29.24
C LEU A 81 -4.24 -21.93 30.64
N GLY A 82 -4.16 -20.96 31.54
CA GLY A 82 -4.77 -20.99 32.87
C GLY A 82 -5.60 -19.73 33.09
N HIS A 83 -6.51 -19.76 34.07
CA HIS A 83 -7.29 -18.59 34.48
C HIS A 83 -7.15 -18.36 35.99
N ASP A 84 -6.58 -17.23 36.38
CA ASP A 84 -6.24 -16.94 37.79
C ASP A 84 -7.45 -16.89 38.72
N HIS A 85 -8.62 -16.52 38.19
CA HIS A 85 -9.88 -16.47 38.95
C HIS A 85 -10.78 -17.69 38.77
N GLY A 86 -10.30 -18.73 38.08
CA GLY A 86 -11.04 -19.99 37.89
C GLY A 86 -12.29 -19.88 37.00
N GLU A 87 -12.42 -18.84 36.16
CA GLU A 87 -13.44 -18.82 35.11
C GLU A 87 -13.14 -19.88 34.04
N ASP A 88 -14.19 -20.32 33.36
CA ASP A 88 -14.06 -21.26 32.26
C ASP A 88 -13.35 -20.62 31.05
N LEU A 89 -12.19 -21.16 30.67
CA LEU A 89 -11.33 -20.62 29.62
C LEU A 89 -12.02 -20.55 28.25
N PRO A 90 -12.75 -21.59 27.78
CA PRO A 90 -13.55 -21.52 26.57
C PRO A 90 -14.53 -20.33 26.55
N ASP A 91 -15.24 -20.08 27.65
CA ASP A 91 -16.18 -18.95 27.75
C ASP A 91 -15.50 -17.58 27.71
N VAL A 92 -14.34 -17.44 28.38
CA VAL A 92 -13.52 -16.23 28.33
C VAL A 92 -13.01 -15.98 26.91
N LEU A 93 -12.46 -17.00 26.26
CA LEU A 93 -11.91 -16.89 24.90
C LEU A 93 -12.98 -16.72 23.83
N SER A 94 -14.19 -17.22 24.05
CA SER A 94 -15.35 -16.96 23.20
C SER A 94 -15.70 -15.46 23.20
N ARG A 95 -15.81 -14.84 24.39
CA ARG A 95 -16.04 -13.39 24.52
C ARG A 95 -14.91 -12.57 23.90
N HIS A 96 -13.66 -12.95 24.14
CA HIS A 96 -12.49 -12.34 23.52
C HIS A 96 -12.53 -12.40 21.99
N GLY A 97 -12.82 -13.59 21.44
CA GLY A 97 -12.91 -13.81 19.99
C GLY A 97 -14.00 -12.96 19.36
N GLN A 98 -15.15 -12.81 20.03
CA GLN A 98 -16.23 -11.94 19.57
C GLN A 98 -15.81 -10.46 19.53
N ALA A 99 -15.14 -9.97 20.59
CA ALA A 99 -14.64 -8.59 20.63
C ALA A 99 -13.58 -8.33 19.54
N LEU A 100 -12.69 -9.29 19.29
CA LEU A 100 -11.73 -9.17 18.18
C LEU A 100 -12.41 -9.22 16.82
N ALA A 101 -13.45 -10.04 16.63
CA ALA A 101 -14.21 -10.07 15.38
C ALA A 101 -14.87 -8.72 15.09
N GLU A 102 -15.47 -8.09 16.10
CA GLU A 102 -16.06 -6.76 15.99
C GLU A 102 -14.99 -5.68 15.69
N ALA A 103 -13.87 -5.70 16.40
CA ALA A 103 -12.74 -4.80 16.12
C ALA A 103 -12.24 -4.94 14.67
N ARG A 104 -12.17 -6.16 14.16
CA ARG A 104 -11.80 -6.44 12.76
C ARG A 104 -12.80 -5.86 11.77
N CYS A 105 -14.11 -6.01 12.02
CA CYS A 105 -15.14 -5.35 11.21
C CYS A 105 -14.95 -3.83 11.18
N HIS A 106 -14.62 -3.20 12.32
CA HIS A 106 -14.31 -1.77 12.36
C HIS A 106 -13.06 -1.39 11.58
N THR A 107 -11.98 -2.17 11.67
CA THR A 107 -10.77 -1.90 10.86
C THR A 107 -11.04 -2.01 9.37
N GLN A 108 -11.83 -2.99 8.93
CA GLN A 108 -12.22 -3.13 7.52
C GLN A 108 -13.06 -1.95 7.05
N ALA A 109 -14.04 -1.53 7.84
CA ALA A 109 -14.86 -0.35 7.54
C ALA A 109 -14.01 0.93 7.46
N LEU A 110 -13.07 1.11 8.39
CA LEU A 110 -12.16 2.26 8.39
C LEU A 110 -11.22 2.25 7.18
N CYS A 111 -10.68 1.09 6.80
CA CYS A 111 -9.84 0.93 5.60
C CYS A 111 -10.60 1.37 4.34
N THR A 112 -11.84 0.90 4.17
CA THR A 112 -12.72 1.32 3.07
C THR A 112 -12.95 2.84 3.09
N ALA A 113 -13.33 3.40 4.24
CA ALA A 113 -13.59 4.83 4.36
C ALA A 113 -12.35 5.70 4.05
N LEU A 114 -11.15 5.26 4.44
CA LEU A 114 -9.90 5.94 4.14
C LEU A 114 -9.55 5.88 2.64
N ASN A 115 -9.76 4.73 1.99
CA ASN A 115 -9.58 4.59 0.53
C ASN A 115 -10.57 5.47 -0.25
N ASP A 116 -11.82 5.53 0.19
CA ASP A 116 -12.84 6.39 -0.42
C ASP A 116 -12.46 7.86 -0.27
N ALA A 117 -12.02 8.28 0.93
CA ALA A 117 -11.55 9.63 1.17
C ALA A 117 -10.31 9.98 0.32
N GLN A 118 -9.35 9.06 0.20
CA GLN A 118 -8.17 9.23 -0.66
C GLN A 118 -8.59 9.41 -2.12
N SER A 119 -9.48 8.53 -2.61
CA SER A 119 -9.97 8.54 -3.98
C SER A 119 -10.71 9.84 -4.31
N ALA A 120 -11.52 10.33 -3.39
CA ALA A 120 -12.28 11.57 -3.53
C ALA A 120 -11.38 12.81 -3.74
N ILE A 121 -10.16 12.81 -3.20
CA ILE A 121 -9.22 13.93 -3.34
C ILE A 121 -8.17 13.73 -4.44
N ASN A 122 -8.23 12.66 -5.23
CA ASN A 122 -7.23 12.35 -6.26
C ASN A 122 -7.05 13.47 -7.32
N ALA A 123 -8.13 14.22 -7.61
CA ALA A 123 -8.09 15.35 -8.54
C ALA A 123 -7.84 16.72 -7.86
N VAL A 124 -7.64 16.75 -6.53
CA VAL A 124 -7.42 17.99 -5.79
C VAL A 124 -5.94 18.39 -5.89
N HIS A 125 -5.69 19.58 -6.43
CA HIS A 125 -4.35 20.14 -6.56
C HIS A 125 -4.28 21.59 -6.05
N SER A 126 -3.11 21.99 -5.58
CA SER A 126 -2.87 23.37 -5.15
C SER A 126 -3.03 24.34 -6.33
N ARG A 127 -3.57 25.53 -6.05
CA ARG A 127 -3.55 26.66 -6.99
C ARG A 127 -2.35 27.55 -6.65
N PRO A 128 -1.61 28.07 -7.64
CA PRO A 128 -0.59 29.07 -7.38
C PRO A 128 -1.25 30.29 -6.70
N ALA A 129 -0.67 30.72 -5.58
CA ALA A 129 -1.16 31.89 -4.86
C ALA A 129 -1.06 33.13 -5.78
N PRO A 130 -2.16 33.85 -6.05
CA PRO A 130 -2.09 35.09 -6.81
C PRO A 130 -1.40 36.14 -5.93
N GLY A 131 -0.16 36.51 -6.26
CA GLY A 131 0.42 37.72 -5.68
C GLY A 131 1.89 37.72 -5.26
N ARG A 132 2.68 36.66 -5.47
CA ARG A 132 4.14 36.89 -5.60
C ARG A 132 4.40 37.23 -7.06
N LYS A 133 4.07 38.46 -7.45
CA LYS A 133 4.73 39.07 -8.62
C LYS A 133 6.21 38.88 -8.34
N ALA A 134 6.85 38.03 -9.11
CA ALA A 134 8.28 37.98 -9.13
C ALA A 134 8.71 39.40 -9.50
N ASP A 135 9.35 40.09 -8.56
CA ASP A 135 10.22 41.22 -8.86
C ASP A 135 11.39 40.65 -9.68
N LEU A 136 11.09 40.29 -10.93
CA LEU A 136 12.06 40.03 -11.98
C LEU A 136 12.26 41.34 -12.73
N THR A 137 12.69 42.36 -11.98
CA THR A 137 13.35 43.54 -12.49
C THR A 137 14.79 43.52 -11.98
N THR A 138 15.53 42.49 -12.37
CA THR A 138 16.98 42.64 -12.51
C THR A 138 17.27 42.91 -13.98
N PRO A 139 17.68 44.13 -14.35
CA PRO A 139 18.02 44.46 -15.73
C PRO A 139 19.30 43.75 -16.15
N GLY A 140 19.24 43.03 -17.28
CA GLY A 140 20.31 42.82 -18.25
C GLY A 140 21.69 42.37 -17.74
N LYS A 141 22.01 41.10 -17.99
CA LYS A 141 23.34 40.70 -18.50
C LYS A 141 23.20 39.51 -19.42
N THR A 142 23.08 39.81 -20.71
CA THR A 142 23.47 38.92 -21.80
C THR A 142 24.95 38.58 -21.62
N GLY A 143 25.26 37.30 -21.48
CA GLY A 143 26.63 36.81 -21.30
C GLY A 143 26.65 35.30 -21.19
N GLU A 144 26.80 34.65 -22.35
CA GLU A 144 27.57 33.42 -22.58
C GLU A 144 27.82 32.49 -21.38
N GLN A 145 27.27 31.27 -21.42
CA GLN A 145 28.04 30.03 -21.63
C GLN A 145 27.13 28.81 -21.45
N ASP A 146 26.68 28.32 -22.60
CA ASP A 146 26.02 27.04 -22.81
C ASP A 146 27.08 25.92 -22.93
N ALA A 147 27.73 25.58 -21.80
CA ALA A 147 28.83 24.61 -21.78
C ALA A 147 28.72 23.51 -20.71
N GLY A 148 27.53 23.36 -20.08
CA GLY A 148 27.32 22.37 -19.01
C GLY A 148 26.28 21.27 -19.32
N VAL A 149 25.42 21.47 -20.32
CA VAL A 149 24.27 20.57 -20.57
C VAL A 149 24.62 19.44 -21.55
N ALA A 150 25.68 19.59 -22.36
CA ALA A 150 26.08 18.58 -23.34
C ALA A 150 26.84 17.38 -22.73
N ALA A 151 27.48 17.52 -21.56
CA ALA A 151 28.31 16.45 -20.98
C ALA A 151 27.53 15.41 -20.17
N ALA A 152 26.27 15.66 -19.80
CA ALA A 152 25.45 14.73 -19.03
C ALA A 152 24.48 13.90 -19.89
N ALA A 153 24.40 14.17 -21.19
CA ALA A 153 23.53 13.45 -22.12
C ALA A 153 24.13 12.10 -22.58
N ASP A 154 25.44 11.90 -22.42
CA ASP A 154 26.15 10.70 -22.88
C ASP A 154 26.17 9.54 -21.87
N ASP A 155 25.67 9.74 -20.64
CA ASP A 155 25.76 8.76 -19.54
C ASP A 155 24.45 7.99 -19.25
N PHE A 156 23.45 8.11 -20.13
CA PHE A 156 22.22 7.33 -20.04
C PHE A 156 22.28 6.09 -20.95
N PRO A 157 21.91 4.88 -20.48
CA PRO A 157 21.76 3.73 -21.35
C PRO A 157 20.65 4.00 -22.40
N ARG A 158 20.97 3.74 -23.67
CA ARG A 158 20.02 3.93 -24.78
C ARG A 158 18.76 3.07 -24.59
N PRO A 159 17.56 3.58 -24.88
CA PRO A 159 16.37 2.75 -24.94
C PRO A 159 16.53 1.72 -26.08
N ILE A 160 16.15 0.47 -25.82
CA ILE A 160 16.08 -0.58 -26.85
C ILE A 160 14.95 -0.19 -27.82
N SER A 161 15.30 0.49 -28.91
CA SER A 161 14.45 0.60 -30.10
C SER A 161 14.93 -0.41 -31.13
N ASP A 162 14.58 -1.67 -30.91
CA ASP A 162 14.72 -2.70 -31.93
C ASP A 162 13.42 -2.75 -32.76
N GLN A 163 13.37 -1.90 -33.79
CA GLN A 163 12.41 -2.00 -34.89
C GLN A 163 12.95 -2.94 -35.98
N MET A 164 13.31 -4.18 -35.62
CA MET A 164 13.70 -5.22 -36.59
C MET A 164 12.94 -6.54 -36.43
N LEU A 165 11.74 -6.52 -35.86
CA LEU A 165 10.79 -7.63 -35.90
C LEU A 165 9.44 -7.18 -36.49
N LEU A 166 9.49 -6.65 -37.71
CA LEU A 166 8.35 -6.59 -38.62
C LEU A 166 8.78 -7.19 -39.97
N GLU A 167 8.78 -8.51 -40.07
CA GLU A 167 8.52 -9.14 -41.36
C GLU A 167 7.01 -9.41 -41.45
N PRO A 168 6.28 -8.82 -42.41
CA PRO A 168 4.91 -9.22 -42.70
C PRO A 168 4.92 -10.60 -43.37
N PRO A 169 4.00 -11.52 -43.01
CA PRO A 169 3.92 -12.81 -43.68
C PRO A 169 3.54 -12.61 -45.16
N PRO A 170 4.14 -13.38 -46.09
CA PRO A 170 3.80 -13.29 -47.50
C PRO A 170 2.37 -13.77 -47.75
N THR A 171 1.59 -12.93 -48.43
CA THR A 171 0.36 -13.31 -49.11
C THR A 171 0.65 -14.33 -50.21
N SER A 172 0.16 -15.55 -50.04
CA SER A 172 -0.16 -16.43 -51.17
C SER A 172 -1.38 -17.29 -50.85
N GLU A 173 -2.49 -16.84 -51.42
CA GLU A 173 -3.54 -17.57 -52.13
C GLU A 173 -4.17 -18.87 -51.56
N ARG A 174 -5.49 -18.73 -51.35
CA ARG A 174 -6.57 -19.65 -51.76
C ARG A 174 -6.42 -21.12 -51.37
N HIS A 175 -7.22 -21.55 -50.41
CA HIS A 175 -8.14 -22.67 -50.64
C HIS A 175 -9.42 -22.48 -49.83
N ALA A 176 -10.53 -22.31 -50.55
CA ALA A 176 -11.87 -22.33 -50.02
C ALA A 176 -12.21 -23.74 -49.49
N LEU A 177 -12.91 -23.81 -48.35
CA LEU A 177 -13.97 -24.79 -48.16
C LEU A 177 -14.91 -24.35 -47.04
N ILE A 178 -16.14 -24.11 -47.48
CA ILE A 178 -17.35 -23.81 -46.74
C ILE A 178 -17.64 -24.92 -45.72
N ARG A 179 -17.95 -24.56 -44.46
CA ARG A 179 -19.02 -25.24 -43.72
C ARG A 179 -19.56 -24.42 -42.56
N THR A 180 -20.79 -23.97 -42.73
CA THR A 180 -21.68 -23.48 -41.68
C THR A 180 -22.05 -24.61 -40.72
N ARG A 181 -21.95 -24.38 -39.41
CA ARG A 181 -22.66 -25.20 -38.41
C ARG A 181 -23.11 -24.37 -37.21
N ARG A 182 -24.43 -24.25 -37.13
CA ARG A 182 -25.29 -23.64 -36.10
C ARG A 182 -25.06 -24.26 -34.71
N PRO A 183 -25.15 -23.50 -33.60
CA PRO A 183 -25.48 -24.07 -32.30
C PRO A 183 -26.95 -23.81 -31.96
N ASN A 184 -27.64 -24.90 -31.61
CA ASN A 184 -28.99 -24.91 -31.05
C ASN A 184 -28.97 -24.37 -29.61
N ILE A 185 -30.06 -23.68 -29.29
CA ILE A 185 -30.57 -23.37 -27.95
C ILE A 185 -30.89 -24.69 -27.22
N PRO A 186 -30.77 -24.73 -25.88
CA PRO A 186 -31.71 -25.47 -25.05
C PRO A 186 -32.54 -24.50 -24.20
N GLU A 187 -33.84 -24.77 -24.24
CA GLU A 187 -34.92 -24.16 -23.48
C GLU A 187 -35.19 -25.00 -22.22
N ALA A 188 -35.82 -24.35 -21.22
CA ALA A 188 -36.46 -24.88 -20.01
C ALA A 188 -35.57 -25.33 -18.83
#